data_AF-I4AI61-F1
#
_entry.id   AF-I4AI61-F1
#
_cell.length_a   1.000
_cell.length_b   1.000
_cell.length_c   1.000
_cell.angle_alpha   90.00
_cell.angle_beta   90.00
_cell.angle_gamma   90.00
#
_symmetry.space_group_name_H-M   'P 1'
#
loop_
_entity.id
_entity.type
_entity.pdbx_description
1 polymer ?
#
loop_
_entity_poly.entity_id
_entity_poly.type
_entity_poly.pdbx_seq_one_letter_code
_entity_poly.pdbx_strand_id
1 'polypeptide(L)'
;MKKQLLILFLFLISLLFFSFSILSNTYRVSSDDSSVTWQGSKTGGTHTGTILIQAGNLFTENNKIIGGNIDINMYSIICLDIQERENTQKLEEHLTSSEVCGFTCV
;
A
#
# COMPACT_ATOMS: atom_id res chain seq x y z
N MET A 1 10.43 -15.06 55.44
CA MET A 1 10.47 -13.71 54.82
C MET A 1 11.01 -13.70 53.39
N LYS A 2 12.09 -14.43 53.05
CA LYS A 2 12.66 -14.46 51.68
C LYS A 2 11.68 -14.91 50.57
N LYS A 3 10.82 -15.90 50.82
CA LYS A 3 9.79 -16.37 49.85
C LYS A 3 8.66 -15.35 49.62
N GLN A 4 8.27 -14.60 50.64
CA GLN A 4 7.27 -13.53 50.53
C GLN A 4 7.84 -12.33 49.74
N LEU A 5 9.12 -12.01 49.96
CA LEU A 5 9.84 -11.01 49.16
C LEU A 5 9.99 -11.43 47.68
N LEU A 6 10.24 -12.73 47.42
CA LEU A 6 10.29 -13.30 46.07
C LEU A 6 8.93 -13.19 45.35
N ILE A 7 7.83 -13.51 46.03
CA ILE A 7 6.47 -13.41 45.47
C ILE A 7 6.11 -11.96 45.16
N LEU A 8 6.44 -11.03 46.06
CA LEU A 8 6.21 -9.60 45.84
C LEU A 8 7.01 -9.06 44.64
N PHE A 9 8.26 -9.53 44.47
CA PHE A 9 9.10 -9.16 43.34
C PHE A 9 8.56 -9.71 42.01
N LEU A 10 8.08 -10.95 41.98
CA LEU A 10 7.43 -11.55 40.80
C LEU A 10 6.13 -10.82 40.43
N PHE A 11 5.34 -10.44 41.42
CA PHE A 11 4.12 -9.65 41.21
C PHE A 11 4.42 -8.25 40.68
N LEU A 12 5.46 -7.59 41.21
CA LEU A 12 5.91 -6.29 40.73
C LEU A 12 6.44 -6.34 39.28
N ILE A 13 7.17 -7.39 38.92
CA ILE A 13 7.63 -7.62 37.55
C ILE A 13 6.44 -7.83 36.60
N SER A 14 5.43 -8.60 37.01
CA SER A 14 4.20 -8.80 36.23
C SER A 14 3.45 -7.49 35.96
N LEU A 15 3.46 -6.54 36.91
CA LEU A 15 2.85 -5.22 36.74
C LEU A 15 3.61 -4.34 35.73
N LEU A 16 4.94 -4.47 35.65
CA LEU A 16 5.77 -3.71 34.70
C LEU A 16 5.55 -4.17 33.25
N PHE A 17 5.33 -5.47 33.02
CA PHE A 17 5.05 -6.00 31.67
C PHE A 17 3.66 -5.62 31.14
N PHE A 18 2.72 -5.22 32.00
CA PHE A 18 1.36 -4.89 31.61
C PHE A 18 1.23 -3.56 30.85
N SER A 19 2.19 -2.65 31.00
CA SER A 19 2.10 -1.28 30.46
C SER A 19 2.46 -1.15 28.97
N PHE A 20 2.94 -2.22 28.32
CA PHE A 20 3.29 -2.18 26.91
C PHE A 20 2.06 -2.51 26.04
N SER A 21 1.33 -1.47 25.62
CA SER A 21 0.25 -1.58 24.63
C SER A 21 0.73 -1.05 23.29
N ILE A 22 0.61 -1.85 22.24
CA ILE A 22 0.90 -1.41 20.86
C ILE A 22 -0.33 -0.62 20.38
N LEU A 23 -0.13 0.65 20.02
CA LEU A 23 -1.19 1.43 19.38
C LEU A 23 -1.27 1.03 17.91
N SER A 24 -2.28 0.24 17.55
CA SER A 24 -2.53 -0.14 16.16
C SER A 24 -3.73 0.63 15.58
N ASN A 25 -3.59 1.11 14.34
CA ASN A 25 -4.69 1.75 13.61
C ASN A 25 -4.69 1.28 12.15
N THR A 26 -5.88 1.23 11.57
CA THR A 26 -6.11 0.98 10.14
C THR A 26 -6.68 2.24 9.50
N TYR A 27 -6.00 2.75 8.48
CA TYR A 27 -6.45 3.88 7.67
C TYR A 27 -6.93 3.38 6.32
N ARG A 28 -8.14 3.79 5.91
CA ARG A 28 -8.65 3.54 4.56
C ARG A 28 -8.07 4.56 3.60
N VAL A 29 -7.61 4.09 2.45
CA VAL A 29 -7.17 4.97 1.35
C VAL A 29 -8.40 5.64 0.75
N SER A 30 -8.34 6.97 0.58
CA SER A 30 -9.37 7.71 -0.16
C SER A 30 -9.13 7.52 -1.66
N SER A 31 -9.97 6.73 -2.33
CA SER A 31 -9.89 6.49 -3.79
C SER A 31 -10.03 7.77 -4.60
N ASP A 32 -10.81 8.73 -4.09
CA ASP A 32 -11.14 9.96 -4.80
C ASP A 32 -10.01 10.99 -4.72
N ASP A 33 -9.22 10.93 -3.65
CA ASP A 33 -8.10 11.85 -3.39
C ASP A 33 -6.72 11.24 -3.69
N SER A 34 -6.66 9.96 -4.06
CA SER A 34 -5.40 9.23 -4.21
C SER A 34 -5.28 8.56 -5.58
N SER A 35 -4.09 8.67 -6.16
CA SER A 35 -3.75 8.00 -7.43
C SER A 35 -2.32 7.49 -7.40
N VAL A 36 -2.02 6.47 -8.19
CA VAL A 36 -0.66 5.99 -8.41
C VAL A 36 -0.10 6.68 -9.64
N THR A 37 1.06 7.32 -9.54
CA THR A 37 1.84 7.77 -10.69
C THR A 37 2.79 6.66 -11.11
N TRP A 38 2.89 6.39 -12.40
CA TRP A 38 3.79 5.39 -12.95
C TRP A 38 4.81 6.01 -13.91
N GLN A 39 5.96 5.34 -14.02
CA GLN A 39 6.97 5.60 -15.03
C GLN A 39 7.43 4.26 -15.62
N GLY A 40 7.26 4.10 -16.94
CA GLY A 40 7.70 2.93 -17.70
C GLY A 40 8.83 3.31 -18.65
N SER A 41 9.86 2.46 -18.76
CA SER A 41 11.05 2.75 -19.56
C SER A 41 11.36 1.60 -20.52
N LYS A 42 11.73 1.94 -21.76
CA LYS A 42 12.23 1.00 -22.78
C LYS A 42 13.47 1.59 -23.45
N THR A 43 14.25 0.74 -24.13
CA THR A 43 15.31 1.21 -25.02
C THR A 43 14.72 2.18 -26.06
N GLY A 44 15.00 3.48 -25.91
CA GLY A 44 14.49 4.53 -26.79
C GLY A 44 13.54 5.54 -26.16
N GLY A 45 13.10 5.36 -24.90
CA GLY A 45 12.27 6.37 -24.23
C GLY A 45 11.66 5.95 -22.89
N THR A 46 11.02 6.92 -22.24
CA THR A 46 10.26 6.76 -20.99
C THR A 46 8.86 7.31 -21.18
N HIS A 47 7.88 6.65 -20.56
CA HIS A 47 6.49 7.10 -20.50
C HIS A 47 6.05 7.23 -19.05
N THR A 48 5.12 8.14 -18.82
CA THR A 48 4.59 8.49 -17.50
C THR A 48 3.09 8.65 -17.55
N GLY A 49 2.44 8.39 -16.42
CA GLY A 49 1.00 8.52 -16.33
C GLY A 49 0.46 8.21 -14.95
N THR A 50 -0.86 7.99 -14.88
CA THR A 50 -1.54 7.70 -13.61
C THR A 50 -2.46 6.50 -13.69
N ILE A 51 -2.75 5.87 -12.54
CA ILE A 51 -3.72 4.80 -12.37
C ILE A 51 -4.53 5.09 -11.11
N LEU A 52 -5.85 4.89 -11.16
CA LEU A 52 -6.73 5.09 -10.01
C LEU A 52 -6.63 3.95 -9.01
N ILE A 53 -6.73 4.29 -7.74
CA ILE A 53 -6.86 3.34 -6.65
C ILE A 53 -8.33 2.98 -6.49
N GLN A 54 -8.64 1.68 -6.50
CA GLN A 54 -9.99 1.20 -6.28
C GLN A 54 -10.32 1.13 -4.78
N ALA A 55 -9.40 0.58 -4.00
CA ALA A 55 -9.52 0.49 -2.54
C ALA A 55 -8.14 0.29 -1.91
N GLY A 56 -8.06 0.44 -0.58
CA GLY A 56 -6.84 0.09 0.13
C GLY A 56 -6.92 0.38 1.62
N ASN A 57 -6.05 -0.29 2.37
CA ASN A 57 -5.87 -0.07 3.79
C ASN A 57 -4.38 0.07 4.11
N LEU A 58 -4.05 0.99 5.00
CA LEU A 58 -2.72 1.13 5.58
C LEU A 58 -2.79 0.78 7.07
N PHE A 59 -1.92 -0.13 7.50
CA PHE A 59 -1.81 -0.56 8.88
C PHE A 59 -0.67 0.19 9.55
N THR A 60 -0.93 0.73 10.73
CA THR A 60 0.07 1.44 11.51
C THR A 60 0.18 0.87 12.91
N GLU A 61 1.40 0.82 13.43
CA GLU A 61 1.70 0.55 14.83
C GLU A 61 2.61 1.64 15.38
N ASN A 62 2.26 2.21 16.53
CA ASN A 62 3.02 3.29 17.17
C ASN A 62 3.32 4.44 16.18
N ASN A 63 2.31 4.81 15.38
CA ASN A 63 2.35 5.82 14.33
C ASN A 63 3.33 5.55 13.18
N LYS A 64 3.77 4.29 13.01
CA LYS A 64 4.59 3.86 11.87
C LYS A 64 3.79 2.92 10.99
N ILE A 65 3.91 3.08 9.67
CA ILE A 65 3.31 2.14 8.72
C ILE A 65 4.03 0.80 8.85
N ILE A 66 3.27 -0.25 9.11
CA ILE A 66 3.76 -1.64 9.19
C ILE A 66 3.35 -2.49 8.00
N GLY A 67 2.41 -2.01 7.20
CA GLY A 67 1.94 -2.71 6.01
C GLY A 67 0.65 -2.11 5.47
N GLY A 68 0.04 -2.82 4.53
CA GLY A 68 -1.21 -2.43 3.91
C GLY A 68 -1.51 -3.26 2.66
N ASN A 69 -2.66 -3.00 2.09
CA ASN A 69 -3.04 -3.48 0.76
C ASN A 69 -3.59 -2.32 -0.05
N ILE A 70 -3.31 -2.31 -1.34
CA ILE A 70 -3.87 -1.34 -2.28
C ILE A 70 -4.35 -2.15 -3.48
N ASP A 71 -5.63 -1.98 -3.79
CA ASP A 71 -6.29 -2.60 -4.92
C ASP A 71 -6.36 -1.53 -6.02
N ILE A 72 -5.73 -1.81 -7.16
CA ILE A 72 -5.55 -0.86 -8.26
C ILE A 72 -6.52 -1.19 -9.39
N ASN A 73 -7.26 -0.20 -9.88
CA ASN A 73 -8.08 -0.37 -11.06
C ASN A 73 -7.21 -0.25 -12.32
N MET A 74 -6.70 -1.36 -12.83
CA MET A 74 -5.82 -1.35 -14.01
C MET A 74 -6.49 -0.80 -15.27
N TYR A 75 -7.81 -0.90 -15.41
CA TYR A 75 -8.55 -0.32 -16.55
C TYR A 75 -8.58 1.21 -16.55
N SER A 76 -8.14 1.85 -15.46
CA SER A 76 -8.07 3.31 -15.33
C SER A 76 -6.70 3.89 -15.67
N ILE A 77 -5.76 3.06 -16.18
CA ILE A 77 -4.43 3.54 -16.55
C ILE A 77 -4.53 4.57 -17.68
N ILE A 78 -3.85 5.70 -17.49
CA ILE A 78 -3.72 6.75 -18.50
C ILE A 78 -2.25 7.10 -18.72
N CYS A 79 -1.86 7.34 -19.97
CA CYS A 79 -0.56 7.92 -20.33
C CYS A 79 -0.69 9.44 -20.50
N LEU A 80 0.21 10.20 -19.88
CA LEU A 80 0.11 11.67 -19.81
C LEU A 80 1.13 12.40 -20.70
N ASP A 81 2.17 11.71 -21.18
CA ASP A 81 3.28 12.35 -21.91
C ASP A 81 3.29 12.12 -23.43
N ILE A 82 2.32 11.37 -23.96
CA ILE A 82 2.11 11.20 -25.40
C ILE A 82 0.97 12.13 -25.85
N GLN A 83 1.28 13.08 -26.74
CA GLN A 83 0.26 14.04 -27.25
C GLN A 83 -0.70 13.40 -28.27
N GLU A 84 -0.22 12.41 -29.02
CA GLU A 84 -1.03 11.72 -30.02
C GLU A 84 -1.93 10.67 -29.35
N ARG A 85 -3.25 10.86 -29.47
CA ARG A 85 -4.25 9.98 -28.85
C ARG A 85 -4.15 8.54 -29.33
N GLU A 86 -3.85 8.31 -30.61
CA GLU A 86 -3.71 6.95 -31.16
C GLU A 86 -2.57 6.18 -30.48
N ASN A 87 -1.43 6.82 -30.25
CA ASN A 87 -0.27 6.18 -29.63
C ASN A 87 -0.49 5.96 -28.12
N THR A 88 -1.17 6.90 -27.47
CA THR A 88 -1.59 6.77 -26.06
C THR A 88 -2.51 5.57 -25.89
N GLN A 89 -3.54 5.45 -26.74
CA GLN A 89 -4.48 4.35 -26.68
C GLN A 89 -3.82 3.00 -26.94
N LYS A 90 -2.92 2.89 -27.92
CA LYS A 90 -2.15 1.66 -28.17
C LYS A 90 -1.33 1.23 -26.95
N LEU A 91 -0.73 2.19 -26.24
CA LEU A 91 0.04 1.89 -25.03
C LEU A 91 -0.88 1.46 -23.87
N GLU A 92 -1.97 2.19 -23.63
CA GLU A 92 -2.94 1.85 -22.58
C GLU A 92 -3.59 0.48 -22.82
N GLU A 93 -3.97 0.16 -24.06
CA GLU A 93 -4.48 -1.16 -24.45
C GLU A 93 -3.43 -2.26 -24.26
N HIS A 94 -2.16 -1.98 -24.56
CA HIS A 94 -1.08 -2.93 -24.33
C HIS A 94 -0.87 -3.21 -22.84
N LEU A 95 -0.87 -2.16 -22.00
CA LEU A 95 -0.65 -2.28 -20.55
C LEU A 95 -1.83 -2.93 -19.82
N THR A 96 -3.05 -2.78 -20.34
CA THR A 96 -4.26 -3.44 -19.82
C THR A 96 -4.47 -4.85 -20.37
N SER A 97 -3.66 -5.29 -21.35
CA SER A 97 -3.77 -6.63 -21.92
C SER A 97 -3.36 -7.72 -20.91
N SER A 98 -3.96 -8.91 -21.05
CA SER A 98 -3.72 -10.07 -20.16
C SER A 98 -2.26 -10.52 -20.11
N GLU A 99 -1.49 -10.28 -21.17
CA GLU A 99 -0.08 -10.63 -21.27
C GLU A 99 0.81 -9.75 -20.37
N VAL A 100 0.38 -8.51 -20.10
CA VAL A 100 1.13 -7.55 -19.25
C VAL A 100 0.58 -7.54 -17.83
N CYS A 101 -0.74 -7.55 -17.67
CA CYS A 101 -1.41 -7.47 -16.37
C CYS A 101 -1.55 -8.85 -15.68
N GLY A 102 -1.26 -9.95 -16.38
CA GLY A 102 -1.43 -11.32 -15.86
C GLY A 102 -2.90 -11.70 -15.68
N PHE A 103 -3.17 -12.97 -15.34
CA PHE A 103 -4.53 -13.53 -15.18
C PHE A 103 -5.37 -12.92 -14.02
N THR A 104 -4.90 -11.83 -13.40
CA THR A 104 -5.50 -11.21 -12.20
C THR A 104 -5.72 -9.72 -12.41
N CYS A 105 -6.45 -9.36 -13.46
CA CYS A 105 -7.12 -8.07 -13.55
C CYS A 105 -8.60 -8.34 -13.23
N VAL A 106 -8.94 -8.34 -11.94
CA VAL A 106 -10.31 -8.41 -11.42
C VAL A 106 -10.51 -7.24 -10.48
#